data_AF-A0A3L6SI00-F1
#
_entry.id   AF-A0A3L6SI00-F1
#
_cell.length_a   1.000
_cell.length_b   1.000
_cell.length_c   1.000
_cell.angle_alpha   90.00
_cell.angle_beta   90.00
_cell.angle_gamma   90.00
#
_symmetry.space_group_name_H-M   'P 1'
#
loop_
_entity.id
_entity.type
_entity.pdbx_description
1 polymer ?
#
loop_
_entity_poly.entity_id
_entity_poly.type
_entity_poly.pdbx_seq_one_letter_code
_entity_poly.pdbx_strand_id
1 'polypeptide(L)' 'MEERKVAIKEKRLNLHEEEVQAKKMEQESKIMFMDVSVLDETQKAYVQQMRMQILASRMGGSGNESV' A
#
# COMPACT_ATOMS: atom_id res chain seq x y z
N MET A 1 22.00 5.34 28.66
CA MET A 1 22.65 5.70 27.37
C MET A 1 22.21 4.77 26.24
N GLU A 2 22.23 3.45 26.44
CA GLU A 2 21.79 2.49 25.41
C GLU A 2 20.28 2.51 25.13
N GLU A 3 19.43 2.62 26.15
CA GLU A 3 17.97 2.74 25.97
C GLU A 3 17.56 3.91 25.07
N ARG A 4 18.26 5.05 25.21
CA ARG A 4 18.04 6.23 24.35
C ARG A 4 18.44 5.96 22.89
N LYS A 5 19.47 5.15 22.64
CA LYS A 5 19.87 4.76 21.28
C LYS A 5 18.88 3.78 20.66
N VAL A 6 18.35 2.84 21.45
CA VAL A 6 17.31 1.90 21.02
C VAL A 6 16.03 2.65 20.62
N ALA A 7 15.55 3.54 21.49
CA ALA A 7 14.36 4.35 21.21
C ALA A 7 14.48 5.22 19.93
N ILE A 8 15.68 5.75 19.65
CA ILE A 8 15.93 6.50 18.40
C ILE A 8 15.89 5.59 17.17
N LYS A 9 16.41 4.35 17.28
CA LYS A 9 16.36 3.38 16.17
C LYS A 9 14.94 2.92 15.88
N GLU A 10 14.17 2.58 16.91
CA GLU A 10 12.76 2.20 16.77
C GLU A 10 11.94 3.32 16.14
N LYS A 11 12.09 4.56 16.62
CA LYS A 11 11.40 5.71 16.02
C LYS A 11 11.75 5.91 14.54
N ARG A 12 13.00 5.69 14.15
CA ARG A 12 13.43 5.77 12.73
C ARG A 12 12.84 4.63 11.91
N LEU A 13 12.77 3.43 12.46
CA LEU A 13 12.15 2.28 11.80
C LEU A 13 10.66 2.54 11.56
N ASN A 14 9.93 2.98 12.58
CA ASN A 14 8.50 3.28 12.47
C ASN A 14 8.23 4.36 11.43
N LEU A 15 9.01 5.45 11.41
CA LEU A 15 8.88 6.49 10.39
C LEU A 15 9.14 5.96 8.97
N HIS A 16 10.09 5.03 8.83
CA HIS A 16 10.36 4.41 7.55
C HIS A 16 9.21 3.49 7.10
N GLU A 17 8.63 2.72 8.02
CA GLU A 17 7.45 1.89 7.75
C GLU A 17 6.24 2.74 7.34
N GLU A 18 5.98 3.84 8.04
CA GLU A 18 4.92 4.79 7.69
C GLU A 18 5.15 5.40 6.29
N GLU A 19 6.37 5.78 5.96
CA GLU A 19 6.71 6.33 4.64
C GLU A 19 6.48 5.30 3.52
N VAL A 20 6.88 4.04 3.75
CA VAL A 20 6.67 2.94 2.79
C VAL A 20 5.18 2.68 2.61
N GLN A 21 4.40 2.66 3.71
CA GLN A 21 2.95 2.48 3.64
C GLN A 21 2.26 3.64 2.92
N ALA A 22 2.67 4.89 3.17
CA ALA A 22 2.14 6.06 2.50
C ALA A 22 2.40 6.02 0.98
N LYS A 23 3.63 5.67 0.57
CA LYS A 23 3.98 5.50 -0.86
C LYS A 23 3.16 4.41 -1.52
N LYS A 24 2.97 3.28 -0.84
CA LYS A 24 2.10 2.18 -1.33
C LYS A 24 0.66 2.65 -1.50
N MET A 25 0.11 3.35 -0.50
CA MET A 25 -1.26 3.88 -0.56
C MET A 25 -1.44 4.91 -1.68
N GLU A 26 -0.45 5.77 -1.91
CA GLU A 26 -0.46 6.74 -3.00
C GLU A 26 -0.51 6.03 -4.37
N GLN A 27 0.32 5.02 -4.59
CA GLN A 27 0.33 4.23 -5.82
C GLN A 27 -1.00 3.50 -6.05
N GLU A 28 -1.53 2.86 -5.02
CA GLU A 28 -2.82 2.17 -5.09
C GLU A 28 -3.96 3.14 -5.43
N SER A 29 -3.96 4.33 -4.81
CA SER A 29 -4.96 5.37 -5.08
C SER A 29 -4.90 5.85 -6.53
N LYS A 30 -3.70 6.04 -7.10
CA LYS A 30 -3.54 6.41 -8.52
C LYS A 30 -4.19 5.39 -9.43
N ILE A 31 -4.03 4.09 -9.15
CA ILE A 31 -4.62 3.01 -9.95
C ILE A 31 -6.15 2.94 -9.76
N MET A 32 -6.62 3.03 -8.51
CA MET A 32 -8.04 2.94 -8.17
C MET A 32 -8.86 4.08 -8.78
N PHE A 33 -8.30 5.29 -8.86
CA PHE A 33 -9.00 6.48 -9.32
C PHE A 33 -8.62 6.97 -10.72
N MET A 34 -7.77 6.23 -11.45
CA MET A 34 -7.46 6.54 -12.85
C MET A 34 -8.73 6.53 -13.71
N ASP A 35 -8.97 7.59 -14.48
CA ASP A 35 -10.02 7.56 -15.51
C ASP A 35 -9.57 6.64 -16.65
N VAL A 36 -10.45 5.67 -16.97
CA VAL A 36 -10.20 4.68 -18.02
C VAL A 36 -11.00 4.96 -19.29
N SER A 37 -11.78 6.05 -19.35
CA SER A 37 -12.66 6.37 -20.48
C SER A 37 -11.91 6.42 -21.82
N VAL A 38 -10.70 6.99 -21.80
CA VAL A 38 -9.82 7.21 -22.96
C VAL A 38 -8.91 6.03 -23.31
N LEU A 39 -8.89 4.98 -22.49
CA LEU A 39 -8.00 3.84 -22.67
C LEU A 39 -8.56 2.82 -23.68
N ASP A 40 -7.66 2.10 -24.36
CA ASP A 40 -8.04 0.94 -25.17
C ASP A 40 -8.46 -0.25 -24.29
N GLU A 41 -9.02 -1.29 -24.91
CA GLU A 41 -9.53 -2.47 -24.19
C GLU A 41 -8.44 -3.23 -23.42
N THR A 42 -7.22 -3.29 -23.98
CA THR A 42 -6.09 -3.99 -23.35
C THR A 42 -5.62 -3.23 -22.11
N GLN A 43 -5.51 -1.91 -22.21
CA GLN A 43 -5.16 -1.02 -21.11
C GLN A 43 -6.24 -1.04 -20.01
N LYS A 44 -7.52 -1.01 -20.40
CA LYS A 44 -8.66 -1.15 -19.47
C LYS A 44 -8.59 -2.44 -18.67
N ALA A 45 -8.37 -3.57 -19.35
CA ALA A 45 -8.25 -4.87 -18.70
C ALA A 45 -7.08 -4.90 -17.71
N TYR A 46 -5.93 -4.31 -18.07
CA TYR A 46 -4.78 -4.19 -17.18
C TYR A 46 -5.10 -3.38 -15.91
N VAL A 47 -5.71 -2.19 -16.06
CA VAL A 47 -6.09 -1.35 -14.90
C VAL A 47 -7.12 -2.06 -14.02
N GLN A 48 -8.11 -2.73 -14.61
CA GLN A 48 -9.11 -3.51 -13.87
C GLN A 48 -8.47 -4.67 -13.10
N GLN A 49 -7.53 -5.38 -13.70
CA GLN A 49 -6.78 -6.45 -13.04
C GLN A 49 -6.00 -5.93 -11.83
N MET A 50 -5.31 -4.79 -11.96
CA MET A 50 -4.59 -4.18 -10.84
C MET A 50 -5.55 -3.76 -9.71
N ARG A 51 -6.70 -3.17 -10.03
CA ARG A 51 -7.72 -2.82 -9.03
C ARG A 51 -8.21 -4.04 -8.26
N MET A 52 -8.44 -5.16 -8.94
CA MET A 52 -8.82 -6.41 -8.28
C MET A 52 -7.73 -6.91 -7.32
N GLN A 53 -6.46 -6.85 -7.71
CA GLN A 53 -5.34 -7.24 -6.84
C GLN A 53 -5.21 -6.33 -5.61
N ILE A 54 -5.40 -5.02 -5.78
CA ILE A 54 -5.40 -4.05 -4.68
C ILE A 54 -6.54 -4.35 -3.71
N LEU A 55 -7.76 -4.54 -4.22
CA LEU A 55 -8.93 -4.87 -3.42
C LEU A 55 -8.76 -6.20 -2.67
N ALA A 56 -8.25 -7.23 -3.34
CA ALA A 56 -7.95 -8.52 -2.72
C ALA A 56 -6.90 -8.39 -1.60
N SER A 57 -5.85 -7.60 -1.82
CA SER A 57 -4.82 -7.34 -0.80
C SER A 57 -5.37 -6.60 0.42
N ARG A 58 -6.32 -5.68 0.22
CA ARG A 58 -6.96 -4.91 1.30
C ARG A 58 -8.02 -5.72 2.06
N MET A 59 -8.79 -6.57 1.37
CA MET A 59 -9.83 -7.41 1.97
C MET A 59 -9.26 -8.69 2.60
N GLY A 60 -8.22 -9.27 2.03
CA GLY A 60 -7.54 -10.46 2.55
C GLY A 60 -6.61 -10.18 3.75
N GLY A 61 -6.39 -8.91 4.10
CA GLY A 61 -5.55 -8.49 5.22
C GLY A 61 -6.25 -8.48 6.59
N SER A 62 -7.50 -8.92 6.71
CA SER A 62 -8.24 -8.98 7.99
C SER A 62 -8.10 -10.34 8.69
N GLY A 63 -6.90 -10.91 8.75
CA GLY A 63 -6.73 -12.29 9.21
C GLY A 63 -5.39 -12.67 9.82
N ASN A 64 -4.60 -11.74 10.35
CA ASN A 64 -3.39 -12.11 11.09
C ASN A 64 -3.07 -11.13 12.24
N GLU A 65 -4.03 -10.94 13.14
CA GLU A 65 -3.75 -10.54 14.53
C GLU A 65 -4.72 -11.32 15.43
N SER A 66 -4.15 -12.25 16.22
CA SER A 66 -4.71 -13.05 17.32
C SER A 66 -4.63 -14.56 17.05
N VAL A 67 -3.53 -15.19 17.48
CA VAL A 67 -3.38 -16.04 18.70
C VAL A 67 -1.94 -16.56 18.72
#